data_AF-D9SRY8-F1
#
_entry.id   AF-D9SRY8-F1
#
_cell.length_a   1.000
_cell.length_b   1.000
_cell.length_c   1.000
_cell.angle_alpha   90.00
_cell.angle_beta   90.00
_cell.angle_gamma   90.00
#
_symmetry.space_group_name_H-M   'P 1'
#
loop_
_entity.id
_entity.type
_entity.pdbx_description
1 polymer ?
#
loop_
_entity_poly.entity_id
_entity_poly.type
_entity_poly.pdbx_seq_one_letter_code
_entity_poly.pdbx_strand_id
1 'polypeptide(L)'
;MKTERRHLDHGDFKRRIKETLEDFTCIYDIDVNLVDQPIRAKVTIDPKMSTYDEVKEFLHFVGDDEARVLCETKNGVLKPIDEGFRDGEEFTYTLGINEMSQILTKSYNLPRDKQIDSIIEFKDTFDIYIGENTHSIVTTR
;
A
#
# COMPACT_ATOMS: atom_id res chain seq x y z
N MET A 1 16.94 -7.55 -19.62
CA MET A 1 15.61 -7.52 -18.98
C MET A 1 14.67 -6.68 -19.83
N LYS A 2 13.45 -7.15 -20.10
CA LYS A 2 12.42 -6.34 -20.78
C LYS A 2 11.54 -5.71 -19.69
N THR A 3 11.74 -4.42 -19.43
CA THR A 3 10.86 -3.65 -18.55
C THR A 3 9.62 -3.25 -19.35
N GLU A 4 8.44 -3.63 -18.86
CA GLU A 4 7.16 -3.19 -19.42
C GLU A 4 6.80 -1.85 -18.77
N ARG A 5 6.44 -0.84 -19.58
CA ARG A 5 6.00 0.46 -19.08
C ARG A 5 4.49 0.60 -19.26
N ARG A 6 3.80 0.97 -18.19
CA ARG A 6 2.38 1.39 -18.20
C ARG A 6 2.28 2.85 -17.80
N HIS A 7 1.22 3.49 -18.26
CA HIS A 7 0.93 4.89 -17.99
C HIS A 7 -0.41 4.98 -17.28
N LEU A 8 -0.46 5.76 -16.20
CA LEU A 8 -1.69 6.08 -15.46
C LEU A 8 -1.79 7.58 -15.32
N ASP A 9 -2.99 8.14 -15.51
CA ASP A 9 -3.25 9.49 -15.01
C ASP A 9 -3.48 9.46 -13.49
N HIS A 10 -3.54 10.64 -12.87
CA HIS A 10 -3.78 10.77 -11.44
C HIS A 10 -5.10 10.15 -10.98
N GLY A 11 -6.16 10.23 -11.80
CA GLY A 11 -7.46 9.65 -11.47
C GLY A 11 -7.41 8.13 -11.45
N ASP A 12 -6.82 7.53 -12.48
CA ASP A 12 -6.63 6.09 -12.60
C ASP A 12 -5.72 5.53 -11.51
N PHE A 13 -4.64 6.25 -11.16
CA PHE A 13 -3.78 5.85 -10.04
C PHE A 13 -4.57 5.84 -8.72
N LYS A 14 -5.27 6.93 -8.38
CA LYS A 14 -6.10 6.98 -7.17
C LYS A 14 -7.15 5.88 -7.15
N ARG A 15 -7.88 5.69 -8.26
CA ARG A 15 -8.92 4.68 -8.38
C ARG A 15 -8.35 3.29 -8.12
N ARG A 16 -7.21 2.95 -8.73
CA ARG A 16 -6.56 1.64 -8.54
C ARG A 16 -6.16 1.39 -7.10
N ILE A 17 -5.59 2.37 -6.41
CA ILE A 17 -5.22 2.22 -4.99
C ILE A 17 -6.48 1.99 -4.15
N LYS A 18 -7.54 2.78 -4.37
CA LYS A 18 -8.80 2.67 -3.62
C LYS A 18 -9.48 1.32 -3.85
N GLU A 19 -9.79 1.00 -5.11
CA GLU A 19 -10.49 -0.25 -5.47
C GLU A 19 -9.74 -1.50 -5.00
N THR A 20 -8.40 -1.47 -4.97
CA THR A 20 -7.61 -2.63 -4.52
C THR A 20 -7.62 -2.78 -3.00
N LEU A 21 -7.80 -1.68 -2.25
CA LEU A 21 -7.82 -1.69 -0.79
C LEU A 21 -9.23 -1.83 -0.20
N GLU A 22 -10.27 -1.58 -0.99
CA GLU A 22 -11.67 -1.79 -0.60
C GLU A 22 -11.99 -3.25 -0.20
N ASP A 23 -11.15 -4.21 -0.59
CA ASP A 23 -11.26 -5.62 -0.20
C ASP A 23 -10.99 -5.86 1.31
N PHE A 24 -10.34 -4.91 2.00
CA PHE A 24 -10.00 -5.04 3.42
C PHE A 24 -11.05 -4.37 4.30
N THR A 25 -11.72 -5.17 5.14
CA THR A 25 -12.79 -4.69 6.02
C THR A 25 -12.31 -3.75 7.13
N CYS A 26 -11.00 -3.77 7.43
CA CYS A 26 -10.39 -2.87 8.41
C CYS A 26 -10.24 -1.44 7.91
N ILE A 27 -10.34 -1.19 6.61
CA ILE A 27 -10.11 0.12 6.01
C ILE A 27 -11.44 0.90 5.97
N TYR A 28 -11.48 2.00 6.71
CA TYR A 28 -12.63 2.90 6.78
C TYR A 28 -12.60 3.99 5.69
N ASP A 29 -11.42 4.59 5.47
CA ASP A 29 -11.23 5.63 4.46
C ASP A 29 -9.82 5.60 3.88
N ILE A 30 -9.67 6.12 2.66
CA ILE A 30 -8.42 6.21 1.93
C ILE A 30 -8.28 7.60 1.32
N ASP A 31 -7.30 8.36 1.81
CA ASP A 31 -6.89 9.63 1.23
C ASP A 31 -5.58 9.46 0.45
N VAL A 32 -5.65 9.70 -0.87
CA VAL A 32 -4.49 9.61 -1.75
C VAL A 32 -4.07 11.02 -2.13
N ASN A 33 -3.01 11.51 -1.49
CA ASN A 33 -2.45 12.82 -1.76
C ASN A 33 -1.31 12.71 -2.80
N LEU A 34 -1.58 13.20 -4.01
CA LEU A 34 -0.62 13.22 -5.12
C LEU A 34 0.10 14.58 -5.26
N VAL A 35 -0.14 15.53 -4.37
CA VAL A 35 0.52 16.85 -4.41
C VAL A 35 1.85 16.84 -3.65
N ASP A 36 1.99 15.91 -2.70
CA ASP A 36 3.20 15.78 -1.88
C ASP A 36 4.20 14.82 -2.53
N GLN A 37 5.46 15.26 -2.67
CA GLN A 37 6.59 14.36 -2.94
C GLN A 37 7.37 14.08 -1.65
N PRO A 38 7.64 12.81 -1.29
CA PRO A 38 7.24 11.59 -2.01
C PRO A 38 5.73 11.32 -1.94
N ILE A 39 5.19 10.70 -2.99
CA ILE A 39 3.76 10.31 -3.08
C ILE A 39 3.38 9.49 -1.85
N ARG A 40 2.24 9.83 -1.24
CA ARG A 40 1.72 9.15 -0.05
C ARG A 40 0.23 8.91 -0.17
N ALA A 41 -0.23 7.86 0.49
CA ALA A 41 -1.64 7.72 0.82
C ALA A 41 -1.78 7.47 2.33
N LYS A 42 -2.90 7.94 2.88
CA LYS A 42 -3.31 7.71 4.25
C LYS A 42 -4.49 6.75 4.24
N VAL A 43 -4.33 5.65 4.95
CA VAL A 43 -5.38 4.65 5.16
C VAL A 43 -5.86 4.80 6.59
N THR A 44 -7.14 5.11 6.77
CA THR A 44 -7.77 5.15 8.09
C THR A 44 -8.32 3.78 8.44
N ILE A 45 -7.92 3.27 9.60
CA ILE A 45 -8.36 1.99 10.15
C ILE A 45 -9.27 2.26 11.35
N ASP A 46 -10.43 1.61 11.38
CA ASP A 46 -11.32 1.59 12.53
C ASP A 46 -11.25 0.22 13.24
N PRO A 47 -10.69 0.14 14.46
CA PRO A 47 -10.64 -1.10 15.24
C PRO A 47 -12.00 -1.72 15.53
N LYS A 48 -13.11 -0.97 15.39
CA LYS A 48 -14.47 -1.46 15.63
C LYS A 48 -15.05 -2.24 14.45
N MET A 49 -14.47 -2.10 13.27
CA MET A 49 -15.00 -2.71 12.04
C MET A 49 -14.44 -4.11 11.76
N SER A 50 -13.28 -4.44 12.33
CA SER A 50 -12.53 -5.65 11.97
C SER A 50 -11.74 -6.20 13.15
N THR A 51 -11.15 -7.39 12.99
CA THR A 51 -10.23 -7.95 13.97
C THR A 51 -8.81 -7.45 13.71
N TYR A 52 -7.92 -7.58 14.70
CA TYR A 52 -6.51 -7.27 14.48
C TYR A 52 -5.84 -8.21 13.46
N ASP A 53 -6.37 -9.42 13.29
CA ASP A 53 -5.89 -10.35 12.25
C ASP A 53 -6.09 -9.77 10.84
N GLU A 54 -7.22 -9.11 10.58
CA GLU A 54 -7.47 -8.40 9.31
C GLU A 54 -6.43 -7.29 9.06
N VAL A 55 -6.08 -6.55 10.10
CA VAL A 55 -5.04 -5.50 10.00
C VAL A 55 -3.70 -6.10 9.63
N LYS A 56 -3.34 -7.25 10.21
CA LYS A 56 -2.11 -7.97 9.84
C LYS A 56 -2.14 -8.47 8.40
N GLU A 57 -3.29 -8.98 7.94
CA GLU A 57 -3.46 -9.39 6.54
C GLU A 57 -3.27 -8.20 5.58
N PHE A 58 -3.83 -7.04 5.91
CA PHE A 58 -3.60 -5.79 5.17
C PHE A 58 -2.11 -5.39 5.16
N LEU A 59 -1.45 -5.35 6.32
CA LEU A 59 -0.03 -5.00 6.40
C LEU A 59 0.83 -5.94 5.56
N HIS A 60 0.59 -7.25 5.68
CA HIS A 60 1.30 -8.24 4.87
C HIS A 60 1.04 -8.07 3.38
N PHE A 61 -0.19 -7.73 3.00
CA PHE A 61 -0.56 -7.46 1.61
C PHE A 61 0.21 -6.29 1.00
N VAL A 62 0.41 -5.21 1.78
CA VAL A 62 1.21 -4.05 1.32
C VAL A 62 2.71 -4.24 1.49
N GLY A 63 3.16 -5.40 1.97
CA GLY A 63 4.57 -5.76 2.11
C GLY A 63 5.23 -5.27 3.39
N ASP A 64 4.44 -4.98 4.42
CA ASP A 64 4.90 -4.50 5.73
C ASP A 64 4.62 -5.51 6.85
N ASP A 65 5.09 -5.19 8.06
CA ASP A 65 5.01 -6.05 9.24
C ASP A 65 4.60 -5.22 10.47
N GLU A 66 3.62 -5.72 11.23
CA GLU A 66 3.11 -5.12 12.48
C GLU A 66 4.21 -4.76 13.48
N ALA A 67 5.33 -5.50 13.50
CA ALA A 67 6.42 -5.28 14.44
C ALA A 67 7.23 -3.99 14.15
N ARG A 68 7.07 -3.38 12.98
CA ARG A 68 7.88 -2.24 12.52
C ARG A 68 7.07 -1.00 12.19
N VAL A 69 5.77 -1.15 11.98
CA VAL A 69 4.92 -0.05 11.54
C VAL A 69 4.44 0.81 12.69
N LEU A 70 4.39 2.10 12.41
CA LEU A 70 3.76 3.08 13.28
C LEU A 70 2.47 3.57 12.62
N CYS A 71 1.46 3.83 13.45
CA CYS A 71 0.27 4.55 13.07
C CYS A 71 0.21 5.93 13.72
N GLU A 72 -0.48 6.84 13.07
CA GLU A 72 -0.85 8.15 13.59
C GLU A 72 -2.27 8.08 14.18
N THR A 73 -2.41 8.22 15.48
CA THR A 73 -3.73 8.35 16.13
C THR A 73 -4.42 9.65 15.72
N LYS A 74 -5.73 9.77 15.96
CA LYS A 74 -6.50 11.00 15.72
C LYS A 74 -5.89 12.29 16.32
N ASN A 75 -5.13 12.17 17.41
CA ASN A 75 -4.46 13.30 18.07
C ASN A 75 -3.07 13.62 17.50
N GLY A 76 -2.66 12.98 16.38
CA GLY A 76 -1.35 13.16 15.77
C GLY A 76 -0.21 12.43 16.51
N VAL A 77 -0.52 11.57 17.47
CA VAL A 77 0.50 10.79 18.20
C VAL A 77 0.87 9.57 17.39
N LEU A 78 2.18 9.40 17.13
CA LEU A 78 2.74 8.20 16.51
C LEU A 78 2.97 7.11 17.55
N LYS A 79 2.53 5.89 17.25
CA LYS A 79 2.73 4.71 18.09
C LYS A 79 2.70 3.41 17.27
N PRO A 80 3.19 2.29 17.82
CA PRO A 80 3.03 0.98 17.20
C PRO A 80 1.58 0.68 16.82
N ILE A 81 1.38 0.00 15.69
CA ILE A 81 0.02 -0.22 15.17
C ILE A 81 -0.81 -1.14 16.07
N ASP A 82 -0.18 -2.07 16.79
CA ASP A 82 -0.84 -2.95 17.76
C ASP A 82 -1.35 -2.17 18.98
N GLU A 83 -0.60 -1.16 19.42
CA GLU A 83 -1.04 -0.22 20.46
C GLU A 83 -2.18 0.66 19.93
N GLY A 84 -2.05 1.20 18.72
CA GLY A 84 -3.11 1.99 18.07
C GLY A 84 -4.42 1.22 17.93
N PHE A 85 -4.36 -0.05 17.57
CA PHE A 85 -5.55 -0.90 17.49
C PHE A 85 -6.16 -1.18 18.86
N ARG A 86 -5.34 -1.48 19.88
CA ARG A 86 -5.81 -1.77 21.24
C ARG A 86 -6.46 -0.58 21.93
N ASP A 87 -6.11 0.65 21.54
CA ASP A 87 -6.77 1.86 22.02
C ASP A 87 -8.25 1.94 21.60
N GLY A 88 -8.65 1.22 20.55
CA GLY A 88 -10.05 1.14 20.09
C GLY A 88 -10.57 2.39 19.38
N GLU A 89 -9.68 3.33 19.06
CA GLU A 89 -9.99 4.56 18.33
C GLU A 89 -9.42 4.49 16.91
N GLU A 90 -10.01 5.25 15.99
CA GLU A 90 -9.52 5.37 14.62
C GLU A 90 -8.08 5.88 14.59
N PHE A 91 -7.28 5.26 13.73
CA PHE A 91 -5.90 5.67 13.48
C PHE A 91 -5.60 5.61 11.99
N THR A 92 -4.50 6.25 11.60
CA THR A 92 -4.06 6.34 10.21
C THR A 92 -2.73 5.64 10.02
N TYR A 93 -2.63 4.84 8.97
CA TYR A 93 -1.38 4.28 8.46
C TYR A 93 -1.00 4.99 7.15
N THR A 94 0.27 5.37 7.02
CA THR A 94 0.76 6.08 5.83
C THR A 94 1.44 5.10 4.87
N LEU A 95 0.87 4.93 3.69
CA LEU A 95 1.45 4.20 2.58
C LEU A 95 2.48 5.07 1.87
N GLY A 96 3.70 4.55 1.73
CA GLY A 96 4.75 5.09 0.90
C GLY A 96 4.82 4.41 -0.47
N ILE A 97 5.90 4.67 -1.19
CA ILE A 97 6.06 4.22 -2.58
C ILE A 97 6.19 2.69 -2.71
N ASN A 98 6.76 2.03 -1.70
CA ASN A 98 6.94 0.58 -1.70
C ASN A 98 5.60 -0.12 -1.53
N GLU A 99 4.79 0.36 -0.59
CA GLU A 99 3.45 -0.17 -0.32
C GLU A 99 2.54 0.06 -1.55
N MET A 100 2.61 1.25 -2.15
CA MET A 100 1.91 1.56 -3.41
C MET A 100 2.33 0.63 -4.56
N SER A 101 3.60 0.22 -4.62
CA SER A 101 4.10 -0.72 -5.63
C SER A 101 3.51 -2.13 -5.43
N GLN A 102 3.33 -2.58 -4.20
CA GLN A 102 2.65 -3.85 -3.90
C GLN A 102 1.18 -3.80 -4.28
N ILE A 103 0.48 -2.73 -3.92
CA ILE A 103 -0.93 -2.52 -4.26
C ILE A 103 -1.11 -2.52 -5.78
N LEU A 104 -0.29 -1.77 -6.52
CA LEU A 104 -0.37 -1.72 -7.98
C LEU A 104 -0.03 -3.06 -8.64
N THR A 105 0.93 -3.84 -8.09
CA THR A 105 1.24 -5.20 -8.58
C THR A 105 -0.02 -6.07 -8.57
N LYS A 106 -0.82 -5.96 -7.50
CA LYS A 106 -2.09 -6.69 -7.35
C LYS A 106 -3.19 -6.11 -8.24
N SER A 107 -3.33 -4.79 -8.30
CA SER A 107 -4.31 -4.09 -9.16
C SER A 107 -4.17 -4.44 -10.65
N TYR A 108 -2.95 -4.68 -11.11
CA TYR A 108 -2.68 -5.10 -12.48
C TYR A 108 -2.83 -6.60 -12.72
N ASN A 109 -3.10 -7.38 -11.67
CA ASN A 109 -3.13 -8.84 -11.67
C ASN A 109 -1.87 -9.41 -12.36
N LEU A 110 -0.69 -8.93 -11.95
CA LEU A 110 0.55 -9.33 -12.59
C LEU A 110 0.86 -10.80 -12.30
N PRO A 111 1.51 -11.51 -13.26
CA PRO A 111 2.08 -12.82 -13.02
C PRO A 111 3.03 -12.84 -11.82
N ARG A 112 3.17 -14.00 -11.15
CA ARG A 112 3.98 -14.15 -9.92
C ARG A 112 5.47 -13.79 -10.11
N ASP A 113 5.97 -13.91 -11.32
CA ASP A 113 7.34 -13.57 -11.73
C ASP A 113 7.51 -12.09 -12.12
N LYS A 114 6.48 -11.26 -11.95
CA LYS A 114 6.52 -9.82 -12.21
C LYS A 114 6.16 -9.00 -10.98
N GLN A 115 6.70 -7.78 -10.91
CA GLN A 115 6.37 -6.79 -9.88
C GLN A 115 6.49 -5.37 -10.43
N ILE A 116 5.89 -4.40 -9.74
CA ILE A 116 6.22 -2.98 -9.96
C ILE A 116 7.64 -2.73 -9.45
N ASP A 117 8.53 -2.35 -10.36
CA ASP A 117 9.94 -2.04 -10.09
C ASP A 117 10.13 -0.56 -9.72
N SER A 118 9.41 0.33 -10.40
CA SER A 118 9.40 1.75 -10.05
C SER A 118 8.12 2.46 -10.50
N ILE A 119 7.81 3.55 -9.78
CA ILE A 119 6.71 4.47 -10.06
C ILE A 119 7.35 5.84 -10.22
N ILE A 120 7.22 6.45 -11.39
CA ILE A 120 7.78 7.78 -11.68
C ILE A 120 6.64 8.74 -12.01
N GLU A 121 6.54 9.81 -11.23
CA GLU A 121 5.56 10.87 -11.44
C GLU A 121 6.06 11.91 -12.45
N PHE A 122 5.19 12.28 -13.39
CA PHE A 122 5.41 13.33 -14.38
C PHE A 122 4.16 14.20 -14.50
N LYS A 123 4.21 15.39 -13.88
CA LYS A 123 3.12 16.38 -13.86
C LYS A 123 1.81 15.81 -13.35
N ASP A 124 0.97 15.30 -14.25
CA ASP A 124 -0.39 14.82 -13.99
C ASP A 124 -0.52 13.30 -14.27
N THR A 125 0.62 12.61 -14.40
CA THR A 125 0.69 11.22 -14.83
C THR A 125 1.77 10.44 -14.09
N PHE A 126 1.61 9.12 -14.06
CA PHE A 126 2.58 8.18 -13.53
C PHE A 126 3.02 7.21 -14.63
N ASP A 127 4.31 7.05 -14.76
CA ASP A 127 4.90 5.92 -15.46
C ASP A 127 5.18 4.80 -14.46
N ILE A 128 4.54 3.66 -14.68
CA ILE A 128 4.72 2.46 -13.88
C ILE A 128 5.61 1.49 -14.67
N TYR A 129 6.77 1.17 -14.10
CA TYR A 129 7.72 0.23 -14.68
C TYR A 129 7.56 -1.12 -14.01
N ILE A 130 7.32 -2.15 -14.83
CA ILE A 130 7.11 -3.53 -14.40
C ILE A 130 8.37 -4.32 -14.76
N GLY A 131 8.98 -4.92 -13.73
CA GLY A 131 10.17 -5.74 -13.82
C GLY A 131 9.90 -7.21 -13.48
N GLU A 132 10.95 -8.02 -13.54
CA GLU A 132 10.94 -9.39 -13.04
C GLU A 132 11.05 -9.38 -11.52
N ASN A 133 10.32 -10.28 -10.86
CA ASN A 133 10.42 -10.51 -9.43
C ASN A 133 11.68 -11.34 -9.16
N THR A 134 12.78 -10.68 -8.80
CA THR A 134 14.08 -11.34 -8.56
C THR A 134 14.14 -12.17 -7.27
N HIS A 135 13.05 -12.29 -6.50
CA HIS A 135 12.99 -13.10 -5.28
C HIS A 135 12.73 -14.60 -5.50
N SER A 136 12.84 -15.11 -6.74
CA SER A 136 12.42 -16.48 -7.06
C SER A 136 13.45 -17.35 -7.79
N ILE A 137 14.73 -17.42 -7.38
CA ILE A 137 15.55 -18.62 -7.64
C ILE A 137 16.63 -18.81 -6.54
N VAL A 138 16.26 -19.45 -5.41
CA VAL A 138 17.18 -20.33 -4.69
C VAL A 138 16.44 -21.63 -4.41
N THR A 139 16.36 -22.49 -5.42
CA THR A 139 16.13 -23.92 -5.18
C THR A 139 17.50 -24.55 -5.02
N THR A 140 17.96 -24.68 -3.78
CA THR A 140 19.12 -25.52 -3.46
C THR A 140 18.74 -26.95 -3.86
N ARG A 141 19.47 -27.52 -4.81
CA ARG A 141 19.41 -28.95 -5.13
C ARG A 141 20.06 -29.77 -4.03
#